data_AF-A0A2S9GG59-F1
#
_entry.id   AF-A0A2S9GG59-F1
#
_cell.length_a   1.000
_cell.length_b   1.000
_cell.length_c   1.000
_cell.angle_alpha   90.00
_cell.angle_beta   90.00
_cell.angle_gamma   90.00
#
_symmetry.space_group_name_H-M   'P 1'
#
loop_
_entity.id
_entity.type
_entity.pdbx_description
1 polymer ?
#
loop_
_entity_poly.entity_id
_entity_poly.type
_entity_poly.pdbx_seq_one_letter_code
_entity_poly.pdbx_strand_id
1 'polypeptide(L)'
;DLLRLGAYQVLRTRVDDHAAVSTTVEQAGIEFDTARAGFVNGVLRTIARRDAESWLEELAPPAASDPVGHLALVNAHPRWIAQA
;
A
#
# COMPACT_ATOMS: atom_id res chain seq x y z
N ASP A 1 -3.24 -3.65 11.41
CA ASP A 1 -2.98 -4.25 10.08
C ASP A 1 -3.99 -3.95 8.97
N LEU A 2 -5.23 -3.51 9.26
CA LEU A 2 -6.27 -3.29 8.22
C LEU A 2 -5.80 -2.42 7.03
N LEU A 3 -5.07 -1.33 7.26
CA LEU A 3 -4.52 -0.51 6.18
C LEU A 3 -3.56 -1.29 5.27
N ARG A 4 -2.72 -2.17 5.83
CA ARG A 4 -1.77 -2.97 5.05
C ARG A 4 -2.51 -4.04 4.24
N LEU A 5 -3.49 -4.70 4.85
CA LEU A 5 -4.31 -5.71 4.18
C LEU A 5 -5.15 -5.08 3.06
N GLY A 6 -5.83 -3.97 3.32
CA GLY A 6 -6.60 -3.23 2.32
C GLY A 6 -5.73 -2.71 1.17
N ALA A 7 -4.56 -2.14 1.47
CA ALA A 7 -3.61 -1.73 0.45
C ALA A 7 -3.11 -2.91 -0.40
N TYR A 8 -2.88 -4.08 0.21
CA TYR A 8 -2.51 -5.28 -0.52
C TYR A 8 -3.65 -5.76 -1.45
N GLN A 9 -4.90 -5.75 -0.97
CA GLN A 9 -6.06 -6.09 -1.81
C GLN A 9 -6.16 -5.16 -3.01
N VAL A 10 -6.09 -3.84 -2.80
CA VAL A 10 -6.12 -2.82 -3.86
C VAL A 10 -4.98 -3.00 -4.86
N LEU A 11 -3.74 -3.15 -4.39
CA LEU A 11 -2.56 -3.07 -5.26
C LEU A 11 -2.08 -4.40 -5.83
N ARG A 12 -2.45 -5.54 -5.22
CA ARG A 12 -1.83 -6.85 -5.50
C ARG A 12 -2.84 -7.96 -5.76
N THR A 13 -4.13 -7.67 -5.84
CA THR A 13 -5.17 -8.66 -6.16
C THR A 13 -6.04 -8.19 -7.32
N ARG A 14 -7.04 -9.00 -7.69
CA ARG A 14 -8.03 -8.68 -8.73
C ARG A 14 -9.38 -8.22 -8.16
N VAL A 15 -9.42 -7.88 -6.88
CA VAL A 15 -10.62 -7.35 -6.23
C VAL A 15 -10.80 -5.91 -6.71
N ASP A 16 -12.03 -5.54 -7.07
CA ASP A 16 -12.32 -4.16 -7.43
C ASP A 16 -12.02 -3.21 -6.26
N ASP A 17 -11.37 -2.07 -6.54
CA ASP A 17 -10.92 -1.11 -5.52
C ASP A 17 -12.03 -0.72 -4.54
N HIS A 18 -13.23 -0.44 -5.06
CA HIS A 18 -14.37 -0.05 -4.23
C HIS A 18 -14.80 -1.16 -3.25
N ALA A 19 -14.67 -2.43 -3.64
CA ALA A 19 -15.01 -3.58 -2.80
C ALA A 19 -13.95 -3.82 -1.72
N ALA A 20 -12.66 -3.71 -2.08
CA ALA A 20 -11.55 -3.79 -1.12
C ALA A 20 -11.61 -2.65 -0.09
N VAL A 21 -11.87 -1.41 -0.54
CA VAL A 21 -12.06 -0.24 0.32
C VAL A 21 -13.26 -0.44 1.23
N SER A 22 -14.45 -0.75 0.68
CA SER A 22 -15.68 -0.89 1.45
C SER A 22 -15.56 -1.93 2.56
N THR A 23 -15.07 -3.12 2.22
CA THR A 23 -14.89 -4.21 3.19
C THR A 23 -13.92 -3.82 4.29
N THR A 24 -12.79 -3.20 3.95
CA THR A 24 -11.79 -2.81 4.95
C THR A 24 -12.29 -1.68 5.87
N VAL A 25 -13.08 -0.76 5.35
CA VAL A 25 -13.72 0.33 6.11
C VAL A 25 -14.77 -0.22 7.06
N GLU A 26 -15.60 -1.16 6.60
CA GLU A 26 -16.58 -1.85 7.44
C GLU A 26 -15.89 -2.59 8.60
N GLN A 27 -14.84 -3.36 8.29
CA GLN A 27 -14.04 -4.06 9.32
C GLN A 27 -13.41 -3.09 10.32
N ALA A 28 -12.92 -1.92 9.87
CA ALA A 28 -12.39 -0.90 10.77
C ALA A 28 -13.47 -0.29 11.68
N GLY A 29 -14.71 -0.18 11.20
CA GLY A 29 -15.84 0.28 11.99
C GLY A 29 -16.28 -0.73 13.04
N ILE A 30 -16.19 -2.04 12.74
CA ILE A 30 -16.50 -3.13 13.67
C ILE A 30 -15.43 -3.26 14.76
N GLU A 31 -14.16 -3.28 14.36
CA GLU A 31 -13.04 -3.51 15.28
C GLU A 31 -12.75 -2.29 16.16
N PHE A 32 -12.99 -1.09 15.63
CA PHE A 32 -12.65 0.15 16.31
C PHE A 32 -13.84 1.09 16.48
N ASP A 33 -13.98 2.07 15.59
CA ASP A 33 -15.00 3.12 15.64
C ASP A 33 -15.16 3.81 14.27
N THR A 34 -16.16 4.69 14.18
CA THR A 34 -16.49 5.43 12.95
C THR A 34 -15.40 6.40 12.51
N ALA A 35 -14.65 6.99 13.44
CA ALA A 35 -13.58 7.94 13.10
C ALA A 35 -12.39 7.20 12.46
N ARG A 36 -11.99 6.05 13.01
CA ARG A 36 -10.95 5.20 12.43
C ARG A 36 -11.39 4.57 11.11
N ALA A 37 -12.66 4.20 10.97
CA ALA A 37 -13.22 3.77 9.68
C ALA A 37 -13.11 4.88 8.61
N GLY A 38 -13.44 6.12 8.97
CA GLY A 38 -13.28 7.28 8.08
C GLY A 38 -11.83 7.54 7.67
N PHE A 39 -10.89 7.40 8.60
CA PHE A 39 -9.45 7.50 8.32
C PHE A 39 -8.99 6.41 7.34
N VAL A 40 -9.38 5.15 7.57
CA VAL A 40 -9.07 4.02 6.68
C VAL A 40 -9.61 4.28 5.26
N ASN A 41 -10.84 4.77 5.14
CA ASN A 41 -11.45 5.13 3.86
C ASN A 41 -10.63 6.18 3.11
N GLY A 42 -10.25 7.28 3.78
CA GLY A 42 -9.46 8.34 3.17
C GLY A 42 -8.09 7.87 2.68
N VAL A 43 -7.40 7.06 3.47
CA VAL A 43 -6.09 6.50 3.11
C VAL A 43 -6.21 5.51 1.95
N LEU A 44 -7.14 4.53 2.01
CA LEU A 44 -7.27 3.54 0.94
C LEU A 44 -7.77 4.15 -0.38
N ARG A 45 -8.68 5.13 -0.34
CA ARG A 45 -9.06 5.90 -1.53
C ARG A 45 -7.89 6.69 -2.11
N THR A 46 -6.95 7.13 -1.28
CA THR A 46 -5.72 7.77 -1.76
C THR A 46 -4.82 6.76 -2.45
N ILE A 47 -4.63 5.58 -1.87
CA ILE A 47 -3.82 4.49 -2.43
C ILE A 47 -4.38 4.03 -3.78
N ALA A 48 -5.69 3.82 -3.88
CA ALA A 48 -6.37 3.35 -5.09
C ALA A 48 -6.35 4.32 -6.29
N ARG A 49 -5.82 5.55 -6.12
CA ARG A 49 -5.66 6.50 -7.25
C ARG A 49 -4.50 6.16 -8.18
N ARG A 50 -3.63 5.23 -7.79
CA ARG A 50 -2.42 4.84 -8.51
C ARG A 50 -2.27 3.33 -8.46
N ASP A 51 -1.78 2.74 -9.54
CA ASP A 51 -1.41 1.33 -9.56
C ASP A 51 -0.09 1.09 -8.79
N ALA A 52 0.25 -0.18 -8.61
CA ALA A 52 1.44 -0.57 -7.86
C ALA A 52 2.75 -0.07 -8.51
N GLU A 53 2.81 0.02 -9.83
CA GLU A 53 3.99 0.49 -10.57
C GLU A 53 4.20 1.99 -10.34
N SER A 54 3.13 2.80 -10.47
CA SER A 54 3.15 4.23 -10.19
C SER A 54 3.57 4.55 -8.75
N TRP A 55 3.17 3.71 -7.77
CA TRP A 55 3.65 3.84 -6.39
C TRP A 55 5.13 3.49 -6.25
N LEU A 56 5.64 2.51 -6.99
CA LEU A 56 7.08 2.20 -6.98
C LEU A 56 7.89 3.34 -7.58
N GLU A 57 7.43 3.96 -8.65
CA GLU A 57 8.09 5.13 -9.26
C GLU A 57 8.14 6.33 -8.29
N GLU A 58 7.06 6.57 -7.54
CA GLU A 58 7.01 7.65 -6.56
C GLU A 58 7.87 7.38 -5.31
N LEU A 59 7.84 6.15 -4.81
CA LEU A 59 8.42 5.81 -3.51
C LEU A 59 9.85 5.29 -3.59
N ALA A 60 10.28 4.75 -4.73
CA ALA A 60 11.64 4.25 -4.89
C ALA A 60 12.62 5.43 -4.90
N PRO A 61 13.70 5.37 -4.11
CA PRO A 61 14.73 6.40 -4.20
C PRO A 61 15.38 6.36 -5.60
N PRO A 62 15.93 7.47 -6.09
CA PRO A 62 16.64 7.48 -7.37
C PRO A 62 17.81 6.50 -7.36
N ALA A 63 17.89 5.65 -8.38
CA ALA A 63 18.96 4.63 -8.47
C ALA A 63 20.37 5.24 -8.50
N ALA A 64 20.50 6.49 -8.98
CA ALA A 64 21.78 7.20 -9.02
C ALA A 64 22.28 7.62 -7.62
N SER A 65 21.38 7.87 -6.66
CA SER A 65 21.76 8.34 -5.31
C SER A 65 21.67 7.24 -4.25
N ASP A 66 20.76 6.27 -4.40
CA ASP A 66 20.65 5.10 -3.52
C ASP A 66 20.29 3.83 -4.32
N PRO A 67 21.26 3.25 -5.06
CA PRO A 67 21.01 2.08 -5.90
C PRO A 67 20.52 0.87 -5.10
N VAL A 68 21.05 0.68 -3.88
CA VAL A 68 20.63 -0.40 -2.97
C VAL A 68 19.19 -0.19 -2.51
N GLY A 69 18.82 1.03 -2.08
CA GLY A 69 17.47 1.33 -1.65
C GLY A 69 16.45 1.20 -2.78
N HIS A 70 16.85 1.60 -3.98
CA HIS A 70 16.05 1.42 -5.18
C HIS A 70 15.78 -0.06 -5.42
N LEU A 71 16.83 -0.88 -5.53
CA LEU A 71 16.72 -2.33 -5.74
C LEU A 71 15.92 -3.03 -4.62
N ALA A 72 16.11 -2.63 -3.37
CA ALA A 72 15.39 -3.17 -2.23
C ALA A 72 13.88 -2.94 -2.36
N LEU A 73 13.45 -1.70 -2.66
CA LEU A 73 12.02 -1.39 -2.73
C LEU A 73 11.35 -2.04 -3.94
N VAL A 74 11.94 -1.91 -5.14
CA VAL A 74 11.32 -2.42 -6.38
C VAL A 74 11.18 -3.94 -6.39
N ASN A 75 12.08 -4.65 -5.71
CA ASN A 75 12.05 -6.12 -5.61
C ASN A 75 11.43 -6.63 -4.29
N ALA A 76 10.87 -5.76 -3.45
CA ALA A 76 10.29 -6.12 -2.15
C ALA A 76 11.25 -6.91 -1.23
N HIS A 77 12.53 -6.51 -1.22
CA HIS A 77 13.55 -7.09 -0.36
C HIS A 77 14.00 -6.11 0.74
N PRO A 78 14.40 -6.62 1.92
CA PRO A 78 15.12 -5.79 2.86
C PRO A 78 16.49 -5.40 2.27
N ARG A 79 17.02 -4.23 2.67
CA ARG A 79 18.27 -3.69 2.14
C ARG A 79 19.45 -4.66 2.23
N TRP A 80 19.53 -5.44 3.32
CA TRP A 80 20.61 -6.41 3.52
C TRP A 80 20.61 -7.57 2.51
N ILE A 81 19.45 -7.90 1.91
CA ILE A 81 19.38 -8.85 0.78
C ILE A 81 19.78 -8.17 -0.53
N ALA A 82 19.34 -6.94 -0.76
CA ALA A 82 19.64 -6.19 -1.99
C ALA A 82 21.13 -5.77 -2.12
N GLN A 83 21.90 -5.88 -1.04
CA GLN A 83 23.34 -5.62 -0.99
C GLN A 83 24.20 -6.87 -1.27
N ALA A 84 23.60 -8.06 -1.21
CA ALA A 84 24.29 -9.34 -1.27
C ALA A 84 24.57 -9.80 -2.71
#